data_AF-A0A832SYK7-F1
#
_entry.id   AF-A0A832SYK7-F1
#
_cell.length_a   1.000
_cell.length_b   1.000
_cell.length_c   1.000
_cell.angle_alpha   90.00
_cell.angle_beta   90.00
_cell.angle_gamma   90.00
#
_symmetry.space_group_name_H-M   'P 1'
#
loop_
_entity.id
_entity.type
_entity.pdbx_description
1 polymer ?
#
loop_
_entity_poly.entity_id
_entity_poly.type
_entity_poly.pdbx_seq_one_letter_code
_entity_poly.pdbx_strand_id
1 'polypeptide(L)'
;MAMTNYHDTYSTLWRGTQIWSELDNGILSTIKIKIAQNSTYIPGIIGRLNEKTLLKIASLVDIFELSLLLEVLSNKYPHLGSPTLDIVEDPETQEPLFVEIIFPNGTWEEWGRIVREVKSEMEKAGFKELVSKVAIICLQGLRE
;
A
#
# COMPACT_ATOMS: atom_id res chain seq x y z
N MET A 1 -20.97 29.45 -2.18
CA MET A 1 -19.79 29.00 -1.41
C MET A 1 -20.06 27.56 -1.02
N ALA A 2 -19.65 26.61 -1.86
CA ALA A 2 -20.05 25.22 -1.74
C ALA A 2 -19.14 24.50 -0.74
N MET A 3 -19.71 24.07 0.39
CA MET A 3 -19.14 22.99 1.20
C MET A 3 -19.34 21.69 0.41
N THR A 4 -18.31 21.24 -0.30
CA THR A 4 -18.26 19.86 -0.79
C THR A 4 -17.89 18.96 0.38
N ASN A 5 -18.82 18.08 0.75
CA ASN A 5 -18.71 17.14 1.84
C ASN A 5 -17.46 16.27 1.68
N TYR A 6 -16.64 16.26 2.72
CA TYR A 6 -15.44 15.43 2.88
C TYR A 6 -15.73 13.92 2.67
N HIS A 7 -16.99 13.50 2.85
CA HIS A 7 -17.46 12.14 2.68
C HIS A 7 -17.68 11.74 1.20
N ASP A 8 -17.93 12.71 0.31
CA ASP A 8 -18.24 12.44 -1.10
C ASP A 8 -16.98 12.16 -1.93
N THR A 9 -15.89 12.88 -1.68
CA THR A 9 -14.62 12.77 -2.42
C THR A 9 -13.98 11.38 -2.31
N TYR A 10 -14.11 10.73 -1.15
CA TYR A 10 -13.64 9.37 -0.97
C TYR A 10 -14.63 8.37 -1.59
N SER A 11 -15.95 8.57 -1.43
CA SER A 11 -16.94 7.65 -2.00
C SER A 11 -16.90 7.54 -3.53
N THR A 12 -16.44 8.58 -4.25
CA THR A 12 -16.23 8.55 -5.70
C THR A 12 -14.93 7.90 -6.13
N LEU A 13 -13.85 7.99 -5.33
CA LEU A 13 -12.60 7.26 -5.57
C LEU A 13 -12.78 5.74 -5.40
N TRP A 14 -13.64 5.31 -4.47
CA TRP A 14 -13.85 3.89 -4.13
C TRP A 14 -14.97 3.17 -4.92
N ARG A 15 -15.83 3.89 -5.67
CA ARG A 15 -16.97 3.30 -6.41
C ARG A 15 -16.67 2.93 -7.87
N GLY A 16 -15.55 3.37 -8.42
CA GLY A 16 -15.15 3.05 -9.77
C GLY A 16 -14.23 1.83 -9.77
N THR A 17 -14.51 0.88 -10.67
CA THR A 17 -13.59 -0.15 -11.18
C THR A 17 -13.77 -1.57 -10.61
N GLN A 18 -14.90 -2.19 -10.95
CA GLN A 18 -14.87 -3.59 -11.41
C GLN A 18 -14.25 -3.59 -12.82
N ILE A 19 -13.30 -4.50 -13.12
CA ILE A 19 -13.18 -5.24 -14.41
C ILE A 19 -12.02 -6.25 -14.33
N TRP A 20 -12.26 -7.35 -15.04
CA TRP A 20 -11.75 -8.71 -14.96
C TRP A 20 -10.30 -8.97 -15.44
N SER A 21 -9.87 -10.19 -15.10
CA SER A 21 -8.71 -10.97 -15.51
C SER A 21 -8.35 -10.89 -16.99
N GLU A 22 -7.05 -10.70 -17.29
CA GLU A 22 -6.38 -11.34 -18.43
C GLU A 22 -4.87 -11.39 -18.15
N LEU A 23 -4.34 -12.62 -18.12
CA LEU A 23 -2.96 -13.01 -17.82
C LEU A 23 -2.27 -13.38 -19.14
N ASP A 24 -1.15 -12.72 -19.46
CA ASP A 24 0.07 -13.32 -20.05
C ASP A 24 1.04 -12.21 -20.49
N ASN A 25 2.30 -12.27 -20.02
CA ASN A 25 3.51 -11.49 -20.40
C ASN A 25 3.43 -9.94 -20.47
N GLY A 26 2.25 -9.33 -20.41
CA GLY A 26 1.97 -7.90 -20.30
C GLY A 26 1.55 -7.48 -18.89
N ILE A 27 1.79 -8.31 -17.88
CA ILE A 27 1.35 -8.09 -16.50
C ILE A 27 2.04 -6.85 -15.90
N LEU A 28 3.35 -6.70 -16.10
CA LEU A 28 4.11 -5.56 -15.57
C LEU A 28 3.78 -4.25 -16.25
N SER A 29 3.61 -4.25 -17.57
CA SER A 29 3.15 -3.07 -18.30
C SER A 29 1.73 -2.71 -17.87
N THR A 30 0.84 -3.69 -17.71
CA THR A 30 -0.53 -3.48 -17.22
C THR A 30 -0.56 -2.94 -15.80
N ILE A 31 0.25 -3.49 -14.89
CA ILE A 31 0.40 -3.00 -13.51
C ILE A 31 0.92 -1.56 -13.52
N LYS A 32 2.00 -1.28 -14.27
CA LYS A 32 2.59 0.06 -14.37
C LYS A 32 1.62 1.07 -14.98
N ILE A 33 0.86 0.67 -16.00
CA ILE A 33 -0.18 1.50 -16.64
C ILE A 33 -1.33 1.77 -15.67
N LYS A 34 -1.83 0.74 -14.96
CA LYS A 34 -2.88 0.88 -13.95
C LYS A 34 -2.47 1.78 -12.78
N ILE A 35 -1.20 1.71 -12.36
CA ILE A 35 -0.62 2.61 -11.35
C ILE A 35 -0.54 4.04 -11.88
N ALA A 36 0.02 4.23 -13.09
CA ALA A 36 0.23 5.54 -13.68
C ALA A 36 -1.08 6.27 -14.02
N GLN A 37 -2.15 5.55 -14.34
CA GLN A 37 -3.47 6.12 -14.64
C GLN A 37 -4.21 6.61 -13.40
N ASN A 38 -3.86 6.10 -12.21
CA ASN A 38 -4.60 6.39 -10.99
C ASN A 38 -3.81 7.11 -9.90
N SER A 39 -2.50 7.32 -10.05
CA SER A 39 -1.73 8.12 -9.09
C SER A 39 -0.47 8.74 -9.67
N THR A 40 -0.21 9.99 -9.28
CA THR A 40 0.99 10.76 -9.68
C THR A 40 2.21 10.49 -8.78
N TYR A 41 2.01 9.94 -7.58
CA TYR A 41 3.08 9.79 -6.57
C TYR A 41 3.69 8.37 -6.53
N ILE A 42 2.89 7.38 -6.93
CA ILE A 42 3.16 5.95 -6.77
C ILE A 42 4.20 5.37 -7.75
N PRO A 43 4.42 5.91 -8.97
CA PRO A 43 5.47 5.40 -9.86
C PRO A 43 6.86 5.42 -9.21
N GLY A 44 7.10 6.31 -8.24
CA GLY A 44 8.38 6.41 -7.54
C GLY A 44 8.66 5.27 -6.56
N ILE A 45 7.68 4.82 -5.75
CA ILE A 45 7.91 3.75 -4.77
C ILE A 45 7.86 2.39 -5.45
N ILE A 46 6.80 2.12 -6.21
CA ILE A 46 6.64 0.84 -6.91
C ILE A 46 7.65 0.70 -8.04
N GLY A 47 8.00 1.79 -8.74
CA GLY A 47 9.00 1.76 -9.81
C GLY A 47 10.43 1.53 -9.33
N ARG A 48 10.71 1.63 -8.02
CA ARG A 48 12.01 1.29 -7.42
C ARG A 48 12.14 -0.20 -7.08
N LEU A 49 11.04 -0.95 -7.09
CA LEU A 49 11.07 -2.39 -6.87
C LEU A 49 11.60 -3.11 -8.10
N ASN A 50 12.42 -4.14 -7.88
CA ASN A 50 12.79 -5.05 -8.96
C ASN A 50 11.56 -5.88 -9.38
N GLU A 51 11.61 -6.40 -10.59
CA GLU A 51 10.52 -7.17 -11.21
C GLU A 51 10.08 -8.37 -10.37
N LYS A 52 11.04 -9.13 -9.82
CA LYS A 52 10.75 -10.32 -9.02
C LYS A 52 9.99 -9.96 -7.75
N THR A 53 10.43 -8.94 -7.02
CA THR A 53 9.76 -8.45 -5.80
C THR A 53 8.36 -7.93 -6.12
N LEU A 54 8.20 -7.17 -7.21
CA LEU A 54 6.90 -6.65 -7.63
C LEU A 54 5.91 -7.79 -7.96
N LEU A 55 6.37 -8.84 -8.66
CA LEU A 55 5.54 -10.00 -8.96
C LEU A 55 5.12 -10.76 -7.69
N LYS A 56 6.01 -10.90 -6.72
CA LYS A 56 5.66 -11.53 -5.44
C LYS A 56 4.67 -10.69 -4.64
N ILE A 57 4.84 -9.37 -4.58
CA ILE A 57 3.86 -8.47 -3.95
C ILE A 57 2.51 -8.58 -4.65
N ALA A 58 2.50 -8.57 -5.99
CA ALA A 58 1.29 -8.73 -6.80
C ALA A 58 0.55 -10.04 -6.55
N SER A 59 1.27 -11.09 -6.14
CA SER A 59 0.67 -12.40 -5.81
C SER A 59 0.01 -12.43 -4.43
N LEU A 60 0.37 -11.50 -3.54
CA LEU A 60 -0.16 -11.42 -2.18
C LEU A 60 -1.31 -10.44 -2.02
N VAL A 61 -1.19 -9.29 -2.69
CA VAL A 61 -2.08 -8.15 -2.49
C VAL A 61 -2.42 -7.52 -3.82
N ASP A 62 -3.61 -6.92 -3.89
CA ASP A 62 -3.94 -6.08 -5.02
C ASP A 62 -3.03 -4.83 -5.00
N ILE A 63 -2.28 -4.65 -6.09
CA ILE A 63 -1.28 -3.58 -6.19
C ILE A 63 -1.95 -2.21 -6.18
N PHE A 64 -3.15 -2.08 -6.71
CA PHE A 64 -3.88 -0.83 -6.70
C PHE A 64 -4.31 -0.48 -5.27
N GLU A 65 -4.85 -1.44 -4.52
CA GLU A 65 -5.18 -1.22 -3.10
C GLU A 65 -3.95 -0.87 -2.26
N LEU A 66 -2.83 -1.59 -2.45
CA LEU A 66 -1.55 -1.27 -1.80
C LEU A 66 -1.07 0.13 -2.17
N SER A 67 -1.26 0.53 -3.43
CA SER A 67 -0.87 1.85 -3.90
C SER A 67 -1.67 2.96 -3.22
N LEU A 68 -2.99 2.81 -3.11
CA LEU A 68 -3.85 3.75 -2.41
C LEU A 68 -3.46 3.87 -0.94
N LEU A 69 -3.13 2.74 -0.30
CA LEU A 69 -2.62 2.73 1.07
C LEU A 69 -1.34 3.56 1.19
N LEU A 70 -0.36 3.37 0.31
CA LEU A 70 0.89 4.14 0.33
C LEU A 70 0.67 5.64 0.13
N GLU A 71 -0.26 6.00 -0.74
CA GLU A 71 -0.62 7.40 -0.97
C GLU A 71 -1.26 8.02 0.27
N VAL A 72 -2.21 7.33 0.90
CA VAL A 72 -2.83 7.78 2.16
C VAL A 72 -1.77 7.94 3.25
N LEU A 73 -0.89 6.95 3.42
CA LEU A 73 0.15 7.00 4.45
C LEU A 73 1.14 8.14 4.19
N SER A 74 1.58 8.33 2.95
CA SER A 74 2.53 9.38 2.59
C SER A 74 1.95 10.79 2.76
N ASN A 75 0.66 10.96 2.45
CA ASN A 75 -0.04 12.24 2.61
C ASN A 75 -0.37 12.56 4.07
N LYS A 76 -0.75 11.54 4.85
CA LYS A 76 -1.17 11.72 6.24
C LYS A 76 0.01 11.79 7.22
N TYR A 77 1.10 11.11 6.91
CA TYR A 77 2.27 10.99 7.78
C TYR A 77 3.59 11.39 7.09
N PRO A 78 3.68 12.59 6.47
CA PRO A 78 4.87 12.99 5.73
C PRO A 78 6.13 13.10 6.60
N HIS A 79 5.97 13.35 7.91
CA HIS A 79 7.06 13.43 8.88
C HIS A 79 7.78 12.08 9.11
N LEU A 80 7.13 10.95 8.80
CA LEU A 80 7.75 9.63 8.90
C LEU A 80 8.76 9.35 7.77
N GLY A 81 8.81 10.24 6.76
CA GLY A 81 9.65 10.08 5.58
C GLY A 81 8.98 9.27 4.47
N SER A 82 9.70 9.07 3.36
CA SER A 82 9.20 8.28 2.24
C SER A 82 9.23 6.79 2.58
N PRO A 83 8.09 6.07 2.49
CA PRO A 83 8.09 4.64 2.76
C PRO A 83 8.80 3.86 1.66
N THR A 84 9.39 2.74 2.05
CA THR A 84 9.87 1.69 1.15
C THR A 84 8.99 0.45 1.28
N LEU A 85 8.96 -0.37 0.23
CA LEU A 85 8.27 -1.65 0.24
C LEU A 85 9.30 -2.78 0.30
N ASP A 86 9.02 -3.78 1.11
CA ASP A 86 9.71 -5.06 1.07
C ASP A 86 8.71 -6.22 1.22
N ILE A 87 9.20 -7.45 1.10
CA ILE A 87 8.40 -8.65 1.24
C ILE A 87 9.03 -9.59 2.27
N VAL A 88 8.21 -10.06 3.19
CA VAL A 88 8.62 -11.13 4.10
C VAL A 88 8.24 -12.45 3.48
N GLU A 89 9.22 -13.34 3.44
CA GLU A 89 9.10 -14.66 2.86
C GLU A 89 9.29 -15.72 3.94
N ASP A 90 8.62 -16.84 3.78
CA ASP A 90 8.89 -18.03 4.57
C ASP A 90 10.31 -18.53 4.24
N PRO A 91 11.19 -18.71 5.25
CA PRO A 91 12.59 -19.01 5.02
C PRO A 91 12.84 -20.40 4.42
N GLU A 92 11.89 -21.33 4.55
CA GLU A 92 12.02 -22.70 4.05
C GLU A 92 11.48 -22.85 2.62
N THR A 93 10.33 -22.21 2.35
CA THR A 93 9.59 -22.35 1.09
C THR A 93 9.80 -21.19 0.12
N GLN A 94 10.34 -20.05 0.59
CA GLN A 94 10.42 -18.77 -0.13
C GLN A 94 9.05 -18.23 -0.59
N GLU A 95 7.97 -18.76 -0.01
CA GLU A 95 6.62 -18.28 -0.27
C GLU A 95 6.43 -16.92 0.40
N PRO A 96 5.83 -15.95 -0.30
CA PRO A 96 5.59 -14.64 0.27
C PRO A 96 4.52 -14.74 1.36
N LEU A 97 4.77 -14.13 2.53
CA LEU A 97 3.86 -14.16 3.68
C LEU A 97 3.07 -12.85 3.81
N PHE A 98 3.77 -11.73 3.79
CA PHE A 98 3.19 -10.38 3.86
C PHE A 98 4.12 -9.34 3.24
N VAL A 99 3.55 -8.18 2.92
CA VAL A 99 4.23 -7.01 2.39
C VAL A 99 4.56 -6.07 3.54
N GLU A 100 5.80 -5.57 3.59
CA GLU A 100 6.24 -4.58 4.56
C GLU A 100 6.21 -3.18 3.94
N ILE A 101 5.55 -2.25 4.63
CA ILE A 101 5.62 -0.81 4.38
C ILE A 101 6.52 -0.21 5.45
N ILE A 102 7.74 0.16 5.07
CA ILE A 102 8.79 0.54 6.00
C ILE A 102 8.99 2.06 5.94
N PHE A 103 8.70 2.73 7.06
CA PHE A 103 9.01 4.14 7.26
C PHE A 103 10.37 4.30 7.97
N PRO A 104 11.22 5.25 7.52
CA PRO A 104 12.52 5.48 8.14
C PRO A 104 12.41 6.11 9.54
N ASN A 105 11.42 6.98 9.78
CA ASN A 105 11.28 7.71 11.04
C ASN A 105 9.99 7.31 11.77
N GLY A 106 9.93 7.60 13.08
CA GLY A 106 8.75 7.43 13.94
C GLY A 106 9.04 6.67 15.22
N THR A 107 8.45 7.12 16.33
CA THR A 107 8.57 6.49 17.65
C THR A 107 7.71 5.22 17.76
N TRP A 108 7.99 4.36 18.74
CA TRP A 108 7.18 3.16 19.01
C TRP A 108 5.72 3.50 19.33
N GLU A 109 5.48 4.55 20.13
CA GLU A 109 4.13 5.01 20.48
C GLU A 109 3.37 5.52 19.24
N GLU A 110 4.02 6.31 18.38
CA GLU A 110 3.43 6.80 17.14
C GLU A 110 3.12 5.64 16.18
N TRP A 111 4.04 4.69 16.04
CA TRP A 111 3.84 3.48 15.25
C TRP A 111 2.59 2.72 15.71
N GLY A 112 2.48 2.44 17.01
CA GLY A 112 1.34 1.69 17.56
C GLY A 112 0.00 2.39 17.33
N ARG A 113 -0.02 3.72 17.40
CA ARG A 113 -1.20 4.52 17.06
C ARG A 113 -1.54 4.44 15.57
N ILE A 114 -0.55 4.66 14.70
CA ILE A 114 -0.72 4.72 13.24
C ILE A 114 -1.19 3.37 12.70
N VAL A 115 -0.59 2.26 13.14
CA VAL A 115 -1.00 0.92 12.70
C VAL A 115 -2.46 0.67 13.03
N ARG A 116 -2.90 0.97 14.26
CA ARG A 116 -4.30 0.75 14.67
C ARG A 116 -5.26 1.62 13.88
N GLU A 117 -4.93 2.89 13.72
CA GLU A 117 -5.75 3.84 12.97
C GLU A 117 -5.89 3.42 11.51
N VAL A 118 -4.77 3.13 10.85
CA VAL A 118 -4.76 2.73 9.44
C VAL A 118 -5.49 1.42 9.22
N LYS A 119 -5.24 0.39 10.05
CA LYS A 119 -5.96 -0.89 9.95
C LYS A 119 -7.46 -0.72 10.17
N SER A 120 -7.87 0.11 11.13
CA SER A 120 -9.29 0.40 11.37
C SER A 120 -9.95 1.09 10.18
N GLU A 121 -9.29 2.09 9.58
CA GLU A 121 -9.82 2.78 8.40
C GLU A 121 -9.90 1.84 7.17
N MET A 122 -8.90 0.98 6.98
CA MET A 122 -8.90 -0.03 5.91
C MET A 122 -10.04 -1.05 6.09
N GLU A 123 -10.28 -1.54 7.31
CA GLU A 123 -11.38 -2.46 7.60
C GLU A 123 -12.75 -1.82 7.32
N LYS A 124 -12.94 -0.56 7.74
CA LYS A 124 -14.18 0.20 7.47
C LYS A 124 -14.41 0.40 5.97
N ALA A 125 -13.33 0.53 5.20
CA ALA A 125 -13.37 0.70 3.75
C ALA A 125 -13.48 -0.63 2.97
N GLY A 126 -13.40 -1.79 3.65
CA GLY A 126 -13.60 -3.11 3.04
C GLY A 126 -12.32 -3.86 2.67
N PHE A 127 -11.13 -3.32 2.96
CA PHE A 127 -9.82 -3.88 2.59
C PHE A 127 -9.30 -4.97 3.54
N LYS A 128 -10.18 -5.87 4.00
CA LYS A 128 -9.84 -6.86 5.04
C LYS A 128 -8.69 -7.80 4.63
N GLU A 129 -8.66 -8.20 3.37
CA GLU A 129 -7.58 -9.05 2.84
C GLU A 129 -6.23 -8.31 2.88
N LEU A 130 -6.18 -7.06 2.40
CA LEU A 130 -4.97 -6.23 2.44
C LEU A 130 -4.47 -6.01 3.87
N VAL A 131 -5.37 -5.75 4.83
CA VAL A 131 -5.02 -5.56 6.25
C VAL A 131 -4.29 -6.77 6.85
N SER A 132 -4.66 -7.97 6.42
CA SER A 132 -4.06 -9.22 6.89
C SER A 132 -2.70 -9.52 6.27
N LYS A 133 -2.41 -8.92 5.10
CA LYS A 133 -1.22 -9.16 4.28
C LYS A 133 -0.21 -8.02 4.29
N VAL A 134 -0.47 -6.95 5.04
CA VAL A 134 0.43 -5.80 5.15
C VAL A 134 0.88 -5.59 6.60
N ALA A 135 2.20 -5.43 6.76
CA ALA A 135 2.83 -4.94 7.96
C ALA A 135 3.33 -3.51 7.72
N ILE A 136 3.03 -2.59 8.63
CA ILE A 136 3.60 -1.23 8.62
C ILE A 136 4.68 -1.20 9.70
N ILE A 137 5.87 -0.75 9.34
CA ILE A 137 7.08 -0.80 10.16
C ILE A 137 7.67 0.60 10.26
N CYS A 138 8.12 1.01 11.44
CA CYS A 138 8.92 2.21 11.64
C CYS A 138 10.31 1.81 12.13
N LEU A 139 11.37 2.07 11.35
CA LEU A 139 12.72 1.61 11.66
C LEU A 139 13.29 2.25 12.92
N GLN A 140 12.99 3.53 13.17
CA GLN A 140 13.42 4.22 14.38
C GLN A 140 12.78 3.60 15.63
N GLY A 141 11.47 3.38 15.63
CA GLY A 141 10.74 2.78 16.76
C GLY A 141 11.12 1.32 17.07
N LEU A 142 11.85 0.63 16.17
CA LEU A 142 12.41 -0.70 16.45
C LEU A 142 13.81 -0.65 17.11
N ARG A 143 14.44 0.52 17.17
CA ARG A 143 15.80 0.73 17.70
C ARG A 143 15.82 1.38 19.09
N GLU A 144 14.67 1.85 19.56
CA GLU A 144 14.45 2.44 20.88
C GLU A 144 14.04 1.35 21.89
#